data_AF-A0AAP2MKM7-F1
#
_entry.id   AF-A0AAP2MKM7-F1
#
_cell.length_a   1.000
_cell.length_b   1.000
_cell.length_c   1.000
_cell.angle_alpha   90.00
_cell.angle_beta   90.00
_cell.angle_gamma   90.00
#
_symmetry.space_group_name_H-M   'P 1'
#
loop_
_entity.id
_entity.type
_entity.pdbx_description
1 polymer ?
#
loop_
_entity_poly.entity_id
_entity_poly.type
_entity_poly.pdbx_seq_one_letter_code
_entity_poly.pdbx_strand_id
1 'polypeptide(L)'
;MNQPAFPTDATTTLMLHGPAGALETIVEAAEAPVRDAVAIVCHPLPTDGGTMHNKVVTMAARALRESGIATVRFNFRGTGASEGSFDQGRGEADDLRAVAAWVREQRPGARLWLAGFSFGSYITLKCANELHPAMVISIAPPAAGRSWDFSTIVPPQCPWLVIQGENDEIVDPHAVYAWIDSLKLAQPPELVKMPETSHFFHRRLMDLRGAIKNGIKPYLSPPMDVAAEGRSEVPLPPGGRGGDRSQGERWGEGEDTGNA
;
A
#
# COMPACT_ATOMS: atom_id res chain seq x y z
N MET A 1 13.44 -10.72 -17.07
CA MET A 1 12.18 -11.42 -16.78
C MET A 1 11.16 -10.36 -16.42
N ASN A 2 9.93 -10.47 -16.94
CA ASN A 2 8.90 -9.47 -16.67
C ASN A 2 8.41 -9.64 -15.22
N GLN A 3 8.32 -8.56 -14.44
CA GLN A 3 7.70 -8.62 -13.12
C GLN A 3 6.20 -8.98 -13.25
N PRO A 4 5.57 -9.60 -12.24
CA PRO A 4 4.14 -9.88 -12.26
C PRO A 4 3.33 -8.58 -12.27
N ALA A 5 2.13 -8.61 -12.87
CA ALA A 5 1.23 -7.46 -12.89
C ALA A 5 0.65 -7.17 -11.49
N PHE A 6 0.28 -5.91 -11.22
CA PHE A 6 -0.39 -5.55 -9.96
C PHE A 6 -1.85 -6.03 -9.94
N PRO A 7 -2.25 -6.92 -9.02
CA PRO A 7 -3.61 -7.44 -8.96
C PRO A 7 -4.60 -6.41 -8.39
N THR A 8 -5.81 -6.34 -8.95
CA THR A 8 -6.80 -5.28 -8.64
C THR A 8 -7.95 -5.72 -7.74
N ASP A 9 -8.34 -7.01 -7.77
CA ASP A 9 -9.66 -7.42 -7.25
C ASP A 9 -9.61 -8.38 -6.05
N ALA A 10 -8.47 -9.03 -5.81
CA ALA A 10 -8.33 -10.03 -4.76
C ALA A 10 -6.99 -9.93 -4.04
N THR A 11 -6.97 -10.33 -2.77
CA THR A 11 -5.72 -10.61 -2.06
C THR A 11 -4.95 -11.69 -2.82
N THR A 12 -3.75 -11.34 -3.27
CA THR A 12 -2.95 -12.19 -4.15
C THR A 12 -1.54 -12.30 -3.61
N THR A 13 -1.03 -13.53 -3.49
CA THR A 13 0.37 -13.80 -3.21
C THR A 13 1.13 -13.94 -4.53
N LEU A 14 2.28 -13.29 -4.64
CA LEU A 14 3.16 -13.32 -5.81
C LEU A 14 4.63 -13.26 -5.38
N MET A 15 5.53 -13.60 -6.29
CA MET A 15 6.97 -13.47 -6.10
C MET A 15 7.48 -12.32 -6.96
N LEU A 16 8.07 -11.30 -6.33
CA LEU A 16 8.75 -10.21 -7.04
C LEU A 16 10.23 -10.57 -7.22
N HIS A 17 10.84 -10.13 -8.32
CA HIS A 17 12.30 -10.19 -8.42
C HIS A 17 12.90 -9.08 -7.55
N GLY A 18 13.65 -9.48 -6.53
CA GLY A 18 14.44 -8.60 -5.69
C GLY A 18 15.94 -8.72 -5.97
N PRO A 19 16.75 -7.86 -5.35
CA PRO A 19 18.21 -7.80 -5.53
C PRO A 19 18.96 -9.04 -5.02
N ALA A 20 18.39 -9.79 -4.07
CA ALA A 20 18.98 -11.01 -3.51
C ALA A 20 18.22 -12.29 -3.92
N GLY A 21 17.37 -12.20 -4.94
CA GLY A 21 16.47 -13.28 -5.37
C GLY A 21 15.00 -12.90 -5.22
N ALA A 22 14.12 -13.90 -5.28
CA ALA A 22 12.69 -13.72 -5.21
C ALA A 22 12.24 -13.17 -3.84
N LEU A 23 11.29 -12.24 -3.84
CA LEU A 23 10.66 -11.65 -2.66
C LEU A 23 9.19 -12.08 -2.60
N GLU A 24 8.84 -12.85 -1.58
CA GLU A 24 7.47 -13.25 -1.30
C GLU A 24 6.63 -12.03 -0.91
N THR A 25 5.56 -11.79 -1.67
CA THR A 25 4.78 -10.56 -1.60
C THR A 25 3.28 -10.88 -1.59
N ILE A 26 2.51 -10.18 -0.76
CA ILE A 26 1.06 -10.15 -0.77
C ILE A 26 0.59 -8.76 -1.18
N VAL A 27 -0.28 -8.71 -2.18
CA VAL A 27 -0.96 -7.50 -2.62
C VAL A 27 -2.43 -7.61 -2.25
N GLU A 28 -2.98 -6.53 -1.73
CA GLU A 28 -4.37 -6.45 -1.31
C GLU A 28 -5.03 -5.21 -1.87
N ALA A 29 -6.19 -5.40 -2.49
CA ALA A 29 -6.99 -4.32 -3.03
C ALA A 29 -7.51 -3.39 -1.92
N ALA A 30 -7.68 -2.11 -2.28
CA ALA A 30 -8.36 -1.13 -1.45
C ALA A 30 -9.84 -1.48 -1.25
N GLU A 31 -10.41 -1.11 -0.10
CA GLU A 31 -11.86 -1.13 0.10
C GLU A 31 -12.47 0.21 -0.33
N ALA A 32 -13.74 0.21 -0.76
CA ALA A 32 -14.39 1.44 -1.19
C ALA A 32 -14.54 2.45 -0.03
N PRO A 33 -14.38 3.77 -0.27
CA PRO A 33 -14.04 4.40 -1.54
C PRO A 33 -12.55 4.26 -1.91
N VAL A 34 -12.27 3.78 -3.13
CA VAL A 34 -10.90 3.57 -3.63
C VAL A 34 -10.23 4.92 -3.90
N ARG A 35 -8.95 5.04 -3.56
CA ARG A 35 -8.12 6.25 -3.76
C ARG A 35 -6.88 5.88 -4.56
N ASP A 36 -6.32 6.86 -5.26
CA ASP A 36 -5.13 6.67 -6.10
C ASP A 36 -3.83 6.66 -5.26
N ALA A 37 -3.70 5.64 -4.41
CA ALA A 37 -2.56 5.43 -3.54
C ALA A 37 -2.28 3.94 -3.31
N VAL A 38 -1.00 3.60 -3.15
CA VAL A 38 -0.53 2.27 -2.78
C VAL A 38 0.42 2.39 -1.60
N ALA A 39 0.17 1.63 -0.54
CA ALA A 39 1.01 1.60 0.65
C ALA A 39 1.85 0.31 0.73
N ILE A 40 3.16 0.45 0.86
CA ILE A 40 4.05 -0.68 1.17
C ILE A 40 4.21 -0.75 2.69
N VAL A 41 3.91 -1.92 3.28
CA VAL A 41 3.99 -2.14 4.73
C VAL A 41 5.12 -3.12 5.08
N CYS A 42 6.17 -2.60 5.69
CA CYS A 42 7.38 -3.35 6.07
C CYS A 42 7.26 -3.97 7.46
N HIS A 43 7.75 -5.20 7.59
CA HIS A 43 7.59 -6.02 8.79
C HIS A 43 8.72 -5.82 9.84
N PRO A 44 8.56 -6.29 11.10
CA PRO A 44 9.57 -6.14 12.13
C PRO A 44 10.75 -7.09 11.90
N LEU A 45 11.72 -7.10 12.81
CA LEU A 45 13.03 -7.72 12.60
C LEU A 45 12.94 -9.21 12.16
N PRO A 46 13.49 -9.59 10.99
CA PRO A 46 13.50 -10.97 10.50
C PRO A 46 14.05 -11.99 11.52
N THR A 47 15.17 -11.66 12.16
CA THR A 47 15.87 -12.57 13.09
C THR A 47 15.10 -12.85 14.39
N ASP A 48 14.10 -12.01 14.71
CA ASP A 48 13.21 -12.19 15.87
C ASP A 48 11.85 -12.80 15.45
N GLY A 49 11.77 -13.39 14.25
CA GLY A 49 10.55 -14.00 13.71
C GLY A 49 9.57 -13.01 13.10
N GLY A 50 10.01 -11.78 12.79
CA GLY A 50 9.22 -10.81 12.06
C GLY A 50 8.94 -11.26 10.62
N THR A 51 7.68 -11.21 10.20
CA THR A 51 7.24 -11.55 8.84
C THR A 51 6.12 -10.62 8.39
N MET A 52 5.80 -10.63 7.10
CA MET A 52 4.64 -9.93 6.54
C MET A 52 3.30 -10.34 7.16
N HIS A 53 3.24 -11.48 7.87
CA HIS A 53 2.05 -11.98 8.57
C HIS A 53 1.94 -11.52 10.03
N ASN A 54 2.88 -10.69 10.50
CA ASN A 54 2.82 -10.13 11.85
C ASN A 54 1.49 -9.38 12.09
N LYS A 55 0.92 -9.51 13.30
CA LYS A 55 -0.40 -8.96 13.64
C LYS A 55 -0.45 -7.42 13.57
N VAL A 56 0.64 -6.73 13.89
CA VAL A 56 0.75 -5.27 13.77
C VAL A 56 0.79 -4.86 12.29
N VAL A 57 1.58 -5.58 11.48
CA VAL A 57 1.72 -5.34 10.03
C VAL A 57 0.39 -5.56 9.31
N THR A 58 -0.28 -6.69 9.58
CA THR A 58 -1.58 -7.01 9.00
C THR A 58 -2.67 -6.03 9.46
N MET A 59 -2.62 -5.57 10.72
CA MET A 59 -3.55 -4.53 11.20
C MET A 59 -3.30 -3.17 10.54
N ALA A 60 -2.04 -2.79 10.33
CA ALA A 60 -1.69 -1.57 9.60
C ALA A 60 -2.17 -1.62 8.14
N ALA A 61 -1.93 -2.74 7.44
CA ALA A 61 -2.45 -2.96 6.09
C ALA A 61 -3.98 -2.90 6.06
N ARG A 62 -4.66 -3.54 7.01
CA ARG A 62 -6.12 -3.46 7.15
C ARG A 62 -6.61 -2.02 7.33
N ALA A 63 -5.98 -1.24 8.21
CA ALA A 63 -6.34 0.16 8.44
C ALA A 63 -6.27 1.01 7.16
N LEU A 64 -5.23 0.78 6.35
CA LEU A 64 -5.01 1.46 5.08
C LEU A 64 -6.02 1.03 4.01
N ARG A 65 -6.28 -0.28 3.88
CA ARG A 65 -7.29 -0.84 2.97
C ARG A 65 -8.68 -0.28 3.26
N GLU A 66 -9.11 -0.32 4.53
CA GLU A 66 -10.39 0.24 4.99
C GLU A 66 -10.49 1.77 4.80
N SER A 67 -9.39 2.44 4.41
CA SER A 67 -9.31 3.87 4.12
C SER A 67 -9.20 4.18 2.63
N GLY A 68 -9.31 3.16 1.77
CA GLY A 68 -9.28 3.31 0.32
C GLY A 68 -7.92 3.14 -0.33
N ILE A 69 -6.92 2.62 0.38
CA ILE A 69 -5.53 2.52 -0.10
C ILE A 69 -5.17 1.06 -0.32
N ALA A 70 -4.72 0.70 -1.52
CA ALA A 70 -4.25 -0.66 -1.80
C ALA A 70 -2.93 -0.91 -1.05
N THR A 71 -2.69 -2.12 -0.57
CA THR A 71 -1.52 -2.41 0.25
C THR A 71 -0.66 -3.53 -0.33
N VAL A 72 0.65 -3.34 -0.22
CA VAL A 72 1.67 -4.34 -0.55
C VAL A 72 2.41 -4.68 0.72
N ARG A 73 2.40 -5.95 1.11
CA ARG A 73 3.24 -6.50 2.17
C ARG A 73 4.21 -7.47 1.53
N PHE A 74 5.45 -7.51 1.97
CA PHE A 74 6.42 -8.47 1.47
C PHE A 74 7.31 -8.94 2.61
N ASN A 75 7.87 -10.14 2.47
CA ASN A 75 8.93 -10.62 3.34
C ASN A 75 10.27 -10.08 2.84
N PHE A 76 11.06 -9.49 3.73
CA PHE A 76 12.46 -9.15 3.45
C PHE A 76 13.27 -10.40 3.10
N ARG A 77 14.42 -10.21 2.45
CA ARG A 77 15.36 -11.30 2.13
C ARG A 77 15.60 -12.26 3.31
N GLY A 78 15.62 -13.56 3.02
CA GLY A 78 15.81 -14.62 4.01
C GLY A 78 14.63 -14.85 4.97
N THR A 79 13.47 -14.24 4.75
CA THR A 79 12.25 -14.44 5.54
C THR A 79 11.18 -15.17 4.72
N GLY A 80 10.51 -16.16 5.31
CA GLY A 80 9.44 -16.89 4.61
C GLY A 80 9.96 -17.55 3.33
N ALA A 81 9.28 -17.32 2.21
CA ALA A 81 9.73 -17.76 0.89
C ALA A 81 10.64 -16.76 0.15
N SER A 82 10.99 -15.61 0.77
CA SER A 82 11.96 -14.68 0.18
C SER A 82 13.38 -15.23 0.26
N GLU A 83 14.07 -15.22 -0.88
CA GLU A 83 15.44 -15.70 -1.02
C GLU A 83 16.47 -14.77 -0.35
N GLY A 84 17.74 -15.19 -0.34
CA GLY A 84 18.83 -14.45 0.27
C GLY A 84 18.93 -14.63 1.78
N SER A 85 19.58 -13.67 2.44
CA SER A 85 19.83 -13.70 3.88
C SER A 85 19.77 -12.29 4.46
N PHE A 86 19.38 -12.17 5.73
CA PHE A 86 19.36 -10.91 6.46
C PHE A 86 20.68 -10.15 6.34
N ASP A 87 20.62 -8.86 6.02
CA ASP A 87 21.78 -8.00 5.72
C ASP A 87 21.77 -6.69 6.53
N GLN A 88 21.27 -6.77 7.77
CA GLN A 88 21.39 -5.70 8.76
C GLN A 88 20.86 -4.34 8.26
N GLY A 89 19.77 -4.36 7.50
CA GLY A 89 19.10 -3.18 6.98
C GLY A 89 19.78 -2.50 5.80
N ARG A 90 20.87 -3.06 5.24
CA ARG A 90 21.42 -2.62 3.95
C ARG A 90 20.62 -3.25 2.83
N GLY A 91 20.67 -4.57 2.76
CA GLY A 91 19.91 -5.34 1.79
C GLY A 91 18.40 -5.14 1.86
N GLU A 92 17.84 -5.06 3.06
CA GLU A 92 16.39 -4.87 3.24
C GLU A 92 15.92 -3.52 2.69
N ALA A 93 16.79 -2.51 2.66
CA ALA A 93 16.52 -1.25 1.98
C ALA A 93 16.44 -1.43 0.46
N ASP A 94 17.32 -2.25 -0.13
CA ASP A 94 17.28 -2.56 -1.56
C ASP A 94 16.05 -3.41 -1.93
N ASP A 95 15.61 -4.29 -1.03
CA ASP A 95 14.37 -5.05 -1.21
C ASP A 95 13.16 -4.08 -1.26
N LEU A 96 13.08 -3.14 -0.32
CA LEU A 96 12.04 -2.10 -0.34
C LEU A 96 12.10 -1.24 -1.62
N ARG A 97 13.30 -0.87 -2.09
CA ARG A 97 13.46 -0.15 -3.37
C ARG A 97 12.91 -0.95 -4.54
N ALA A 98 13.20 -2.26 -4.60
CA ALA A 98 12.70 -3.14 -5.66
C ALA A 98 11.17 -3.21 -5.66
N VAL A 99 10.55 -3.39 -4.48
CA VAL A 99 9.09 -3.40 -4.35
C VAL A 99 8.49 -2.04 -4.73
N ALA A 100 9.10 -0.92 -4.32
CA ALA A 100 8.65 0.42 -4.66
C ALA A 100 8.78 0.73 -6.17
N ALA A 101 9.86 0.28 -6.81
CA ALA A 101 10.03 0.39 -8.26
C ALA A 101 8.94 -0.40 -9.00
N TRP A 102 8.66 -1.62 -8.56
CA TRP A 102 7.58 -2.43 -9.10
C TRP A 102 6.21 -1.77 -8.94
N VAL A 103 5.89 -1.23 -7.75
CA VAL A 103 4.63 -0.50 -7.54
C VAL A 103 4.49 0.67 -8.49
N ARG A 104 5.56 1.47 -8.69
CA ARG A 104 5.54 2.63 -9.58
C ARG A 104 5.36 2.25 -11.05
N GLU A 105 5.96 1.15 -11.48
CA GLU A 105 5.81 0.63 -12.83
C GLU A 105 4.37 0.16 -13.07
N GLN A 106 3.79 -0.58 -12.13
CA GLN A 106 2.47 -1.19 -12.31
C GLN A 106 1.29 -0.27 -11.98
N ARG A 107 1.52 0.77 -11.17
CA ARG A 107 0.51 1.75 -10.75
C ARG A 107 1.05 3.16 -11.02
N PRO A 108 1.29 3.54 -12.28
CA PRO A 108 1.80 4.86 -12.62
C PRO A 108 0.80 5.93 -12.17
N GLY A 109 1.29 6.99 -11.52
CA GLY A 109 0.47 8.08 -10.99
C GLY A 109 0.01 7.87 -9.54
N ALA A 110 -0.11 6.62 -9.08
CA ALA A 110 -0.54 6.34 -7.71
C ALA A 110 0.44 6.90 -6.68
N ARG A 111 -0.09 7.55 -5.64
CA ARG A 111 0.73 8.06 -4.53
C ARG A 111 1.32 6.90 -3.74
N LEU A 112 2.65 6.83 -3.68
CA LEU A 112 3.35 5.83 -2.88
C LEU A 112 3.32 6.21 -1.39
N TRP A 113 2.86 5.31 -0.53
CA TRP A 113 2.90 5.45 0.93
C TRP A 113 3.83 4.38 1.51
N LEU A 114 4.56 4.72 2.56
CA LEU A 114 5.41 3.77 3.27
C LEU A 114 4.93 3.61 4.71
N ALA A 115 4.76 2.38 5.16
CA ALA A 115 4.46 2.06 6.53
C ALA A 115 5.44 1.00 7.03
N GLY A 116 5.83 1.07 8.30
CA GLY A 116 6.73 0.11 8.91
C GLY A 116 6.36 -0.17 10.35
N PHE A 117 6.68 -1.37 10.83
CA PHE A 117 6.65 -1.71 12.25
C PHE A 117 8.05 -2.09 12.72
N SER A 118 8.54 -1.47 13.81
CA SER A 118 9.83 -1.75 14.42
C SER A 118 10.97 -1.61 13.40
N PHE A 119 11.75 -2.67 13.16
CA PHE A 119 12.75 -2.70 12.08
C PHE A 119 12.21 -2.22 10.72
N GLY A 120 10.97 -2.54 10.37
CA GLY A 120 10.33 -2.04 9.15
C GLY A 120 10.21 -0.51 9.13
N SER A 121 10.00 0.14 10.27
CA SER A 121 10.01 1.60 10.40
C SER A 121 11.40 2.18 10.13
N TYR A 122 12.46 1.51 10.59
CA TYR A 122 13.85 1.92 10.28
C TYR A 122 14.11 1.86 8.77
N ILE A 123 13.70 0.77 8.11
CA ILE A 123 13.90 0.60 6.66
C ILE A 123 13.11 1.62 5.85
N THR A 124 11.83 1.86 6.19
CA THR A 124 11.03 2.87 5.47
C THR A 124 11.58 4.27 5.66
N LEU A 125 12.00 4.65 6.86
CA LEU A 125 12.64 5.94 7.12
C LEU A 125 13.96 6.09 6.35
N LYS A 126 14.80 5.06 6.34
CA LYS A 126 16.08 5.04 5.61
C LYS A 126 15.91 5.28 4.11
N CYS A 127 14.81 4.79 3.54
CA CYS A 127 14.53 4.91 2.11
C CYS A 127 13.64 6.12 1.76
N ALA A 128 13.03 6.79 2.74
CA ALA A 128 11.97 7.77 2.48
C ALA A 128 12.42 8.92 1.58
N ASN A 129 13.59 9.51 1.82
CA ASN A 129 14.04 10.66 1.01
C ASN A 129 14.32 10.27 -0.45
N GLU A 130 14.82 9.05 -0.71
CA GLU A 130 15.06 8.54 -2.06
C GLU A 130 13.76 8.11 -2.75
N LEU A 131 12.87 7.48 -1.99
CA LEU A 131 11.61 6.96 -2.50
C LEU A 131 10.51 8.02 -2.59
N HIS A 132 10.72 9.24 -2.10
CA HIS A 132 9.77 10.35 -2.20
C HIS A 132 8.30 9.94 -1.95
N PRO A 133 7.99 9.27 -0.82
CA PRO A 133 6.63 8.85 -0.54
C PRO A 133 5.75 10.06 -0.26
N ALA A 134 4.46 9.91 -0.52
CA ALA A 134 3.45 10.89 -0.19
C ALA A 134 3.08 10.90 1.31
N MET A 135 3.40 9.82 2.04
CA MET A 135 3.24 9.69 3.49
C MET A 135 4.15 8.59 4.05
N VAL A 136 4.65 8.79 5.27
CA VAL A 136 5.34 7.77 6.06
C VAL A 136 4.57 7.48 7.35
N ILE A 137 4.43 6.19 7.71
CA ILE A 137 3.86 5.72 8.97
C ILE A 137 4.88 4.84 9.68
N SER A 138 5.36 5.29 10.82
CA SER A 138 6.34 4.56 11.64
C SER A 138 5.67 4.05 12.92
N ILE A 139 5.50 2.74 13.03
CA ILE A 139 4.94 2.09 14.22
C ILE A 139 6.12 1.55 15.04
N ALA A 140 6.21 1.96 16.30
CA ALA A 140 7.29 1.62 17.22
C ALA A 140 8.70 1.70 16.60
N PRO A 141 9.10 2.85 15.99
CA PRO A 141 10.42 2.96 15.37
C PRO A 141 11.51 2.71 16.42
N PRO A 142 12.48 1.81 16.17
CA PRO A 142 13.50 1.43 17.16
C PRO A 142 14.60 2.50 17.27
N ALA A 143 14.18 3.76 17.40
CA ALA A 143 15.07 4.89 17.58
C ALA A 143 15.76 4.77 18.94
N ALA A 144 17.07 5.01 18.94
CA ALA A 144 17.91 4.92 20.15
C ALA A 144 17.78 3.55 20.87
N GLY A 145 18.12 2.47 20.16
CA GLY A 145 18.21 1.11 20.71
C GLY A 145 18.52 0.05 19.64
N ARG A 146 18.92 -1.16 20.05
CA ARG A 146 19.12 -2.35 19.18
C ARG A 146 20.12 -2.23 18.00
N SER A 147 21.13 -1.35 18.11
CA SER A 147 22.21 -1.20 17.12
C SER A 147 21.80 -0.62 15.76
N TRP A 148 20.61 -0.01 15.66
CA TRP A 148 20.18 0.69 14.44
C TRP A 148 20.65 2.14 14.47
N ASP A 149 21.38 2.55 13.44
CA ASP A 149 21.92 3.90 13.36
C ASP A 149 20.88 4.90 12.83
N PHE A 150 20.14 5.51 13.76
CA PHE A 150 19.19 6.58 13.48
C PHE A 150 19.85 7.95 13.28
N SER A 151 21.16 8.11 13.52
CA SER A 151 21.86 9.37 13.30
C SER A 151 22.00 9.72 11.81
N THR A 152 22.01 8.69 10.96
CA THR A 152 22.04 8.82 9.49
C THR A 152 20.66 9.00 8.86
N ILE A 153 19.58 8.85 9.63
CA ILE A 153 18.23 8.95 9.10
C ILE A 153 17.91 10.41 8.83
N VAL A 154 17.74 10.73 7.55
CA VAL A 154 17.20 12.01 7.12
C VAL A 154 15.68 11.95 7.28
N PRO A 155 15.06 12.85 8.06
CA PRO A 155 13.62 12.84 8.27
C PRO A 155 12.85 13.00 6.95
N PRO A 156 11.69 12.34 6.81
CA PRO A 156 10.89 12.43 5.58
C PRO A 156 10.39 13.86 5.35
N GLN A 157 10.37 14.28 4.08
CA GLN A 157 9.86 15.61 3.66
C GLN A 157 8.34 15.61 3.37
N CYS A 158 7.65 14.54 3.74
CA CYS A 158 6.22 14.35 3.56
C CYS A 158 5.52 14.26 4.92
N PRO A 159 4.17 14.25 4.97
CA PRO A 159 3.44 13.89 6.17
C PRO A 159 3.98 12.62 6.82
N TRP A 160 4.22 12.68 8.13
CA TRP A 160 4.81 11.60 8.89
C TRP A 160 4.02 11.36 10.16
N LEU A 161 3.53 10.12 10.31
CA LEU A 161 2.82 9.65 11.49
C LEU A 161 3.73 8.68 12.26
N VAL A 162 3.92 8.93 13.56
CA VAL A 162 4.61 8.02 14.47
C VAL A 162 3.61 7.52 15.51
N ILE A 163 3.55 6.20 15.69
CA ILE A 163 2.70 5.56 16.70
C ILE A 163 3.59 4.75 17.64
N GLN A 164 3.53 5.05 18.93
CA GLN A 164 4.38 4.44 19.95
C GLN A 164 3.54 3.97 21.14
N GLY A 165 3.74 2.73 21.59
CA GLY A 165 3.16 2.25 22.85
C GLY A 165 3.96 2.80 24.03
N GLU A 166 3.28 3.28 25.08
CA GLU A 166 3.96 3.86 26.26
C GLU A 166 4.55 2.82 27.21
N ASN A 167 4.12 1.55 27.11
CA ASN A 167 4.66 0.43 27.89
C ASN A 167 5.46 -0.54 26.99
N ASP A 168 6.06 -0.01 25.92
CA ASP A 168 6.87 -0.78 24.99
C ASP A 168 8.14 -1.27 25.70
N GLU A 169 8.26 -2.58 25.82
CA GLU A 169 9.32 -3.29 26.50
C GLU A 169 10.53 -3.61 25.61
N ILE A 170 10.43 -3.35 24.30
CA ILE A 170 11.46 -3.64 23.30
C ILE A 170 12.13 -2.36 22.81
N VAL A 171 11.34 -1.32 22.57
CA VAL A 171 11.77 0.00 22.14
C VAL A 171 11.40 0.98 23.23
N ASP A 172 12.39 1.63 23.86
CA ASP A 172 12.13 2.63 24.89
C ASP A 172 11.34 3.81 24.29
N PRO A 173 10.09 4.04 24.71
CA PRO A 173 9.26 5.12 24.19
C PRO A 173 9.89 6.50 24.40
N HIS A 174 10.57 6.71 25.54
CA HIS A 174 11.23 7.98 25.83
C HIS A 174 12.39 8.26 24.88
N ALA A 175 13.10 7.20 24.47
CA ALA A 175 14.16 7.30 23.48
C ALA A 175 13.62 7.69 22.10
N VAL A 176 12.44 7.19 21.72
CA VAL A 176 11.72 7.61 20.50
C VAL A 176 11.31 9.07 20.57
N TYR A 177 10.73 9.51 21.69
CA TYR A 177 10.30 10.90 21.87
C TYR A 177 11.48 11.86 21.84
N ALA A 178 12.55 11.54 22.57
CA ALA A 178 13.77 12.32 22.60
C ALA A 178 14.44 12.41 21.21
N TRP A 179 14.44 11.31 20.45
CA TRP A 179 14.92 11.31 19.07
C TRP A 179 14.10 12.25 18.20
N ILE A 180 12.77 12.15 18.21
CA ILE A 180 11.89 13.06 17.43
C ILE A 180 12.14 14.53 17.81
N ASP A 181 12.21 14.83 19.11
CA ASP A 181 12.46 16.17 19.63
C ASP A 181 13.85 16.71 19.24
N SER A 182 14.82 15.81 19.02
CA SER A 182 16.18 16.16 18.58
C SER A 182 16.27 16.57 17.12
N LEU A 183 15.32 16.14 16.27
CA LEU A 183 15.34 16.40 14.83
C LEU A 183 15.07 17.87 14.47
N LYS A 184 14.51 18.66 15.40
CA LYS A 184 14.19 20.10 15.23
C LYS A 184 13.51 20.42 13.90
N LEU A 185 12.53 19.59 13.53
CA LEU A 185 11.81 19.72 12.27
C LEU A 185 10.88 20.93 12.28
N ALA A 186 10.85 21.64 11.15
CA ALA A 186 9.85 22.69 10.92
C ALA A 186 8.42 22.13 10.92
N GLN A 187 8.27 20.88 10.46
CA GLN A 187 7.02 20.11 10.52
C GLN A 187 7.33 18.78 11.22
N PRO A 188 7.13 18.69 12.54
CA PRO A 188 7.34 17.45 13.26
C PRO A 188 6.31 16.38 12.87
N PRO A 189 6.61 15.09 13.07
CA PRO A 189 5.60 14.05 12.87
C PRO A 189 4.40 14.24 13.80
N GLU A 190 3.23 13.79 13.34
CA GLU A 190 2.13 13.52 14.25
C GLU A 190 2.51 12.34 15.13
N LEU A 191 2.66 12.57 16.44
CA LEU A 191 3.06 11.53 17.40
C LEU A 191 1.85 11.07 18.21
N VAL A 192 1.44 9.83 17.98
CA VAL A 192 0.39 9.16 18.76
C VAL A 192 1.05 8.27 19.82
N LYS A 193 0.94 8.69 21.08
CA LYS A 193 1.34 7.89 22.24
C LYS A 193 0.16 7.05 22.70
N MET A 194 0.33 5.74 22.72
CA MET A 194 -0.73 4.80 23.10
C MET A 194 -0.50 4.36 24.56
N PRO A 195 -1.31 4.83 25.52
CA PRO A 195 -1.16 4.47 26.93
C PRO A 195 -1.37 2.98 27.11
N GLU A 196 -0.71 2.37 28.11
CA GLU A 196 -0.87 0.95 28.47
C GLU A 196 -0.70 -0.02 27.28
N THR A 197 0.22 0.28 26.37
CA THR A 197 0.41 -0.46 25.12
C THR A 197 1.84 -0.96 25.02
N SER A 198 2.00 -2.28 24.84
CA SER A 198 3.29 -2.96 24.65
C SER A 198 3.80 -2.89 23.20
N HIS A 199 5.01 -3.37 22.94
CA HIS A 199 5.63 -3.33 21.60
C HIS A 199 4.76 -3.94 20.49
N PHE A 200 4.07 -5.03 20.82
CA PHE A 200 3.25 -5.78 19.87
C PHE A 200 1.77 -5.38 19.89
N PHE A 201 1.41 -4.32 20.61
CA PHE A 201 0.04 -3.80 20.70
C PHE A 201 -0.97 -4.88 21.10
N HIS A 202 -0.59 -5.79 22.01
CA HIS A 202 -1.46 -6.89 22.46
C HIS A 202 -2.76 -6.33 23.05
N ARG A 203 -3.92 -6.84 22.61
CA ARG A 203 -5.27 -6.33 22.93
C ARG A 203 -5.54 -4.87 22.51
N ARG A 204 -4.59 -4.19 21.88
CA ARG A 204 -4.68 -2.79 21.42
C ARG A 204 -4.60 -2.65 19.90
N LEU A 205 -4.73 -3.75 19.15
CA LEU A 205 -4.69 -3.72 17.68
C LEU A 205 -5.86 -2.92 17.08
N MET A 206 -7.04 -2.93 17.71
CA MET A 206 -8.16 -2.12 17.24
C MET A 206 -7.94 -0.62 17.51
N ASP A 207 -7.34 -0.28 18.64
CA ASP A 207 -6.88 1.08 18.93
C ASP A 207 -5.82 1.53 17.92
N LEU A 208 -4.84 0.67 17.61
CA LEU A 208 -3.82 0.93 16.59
C LEU A 208 -4.46 1.20 15.22
N ARG A 209 -5.46 0.39 14.84
CA ARG A 209 -6.23 0.62 13.62
C ARG A 209 -6.87 2.01 13.62
N GLY A 210 -7.50 2.39 14.73
CA GLY A 210 -8.10 3.72 14.92
C GLY A 210 -7.08 4.84 14.82
N ALA A 211 -5.94 4.70 15.48
CA ALA A 211 -4.84 5.66 15.45
C ALA A 211 -4.32 5.89 14.03
N ILE A 212 -4.09 4.81 13.27
CA ILE A 212 -3.68 4.90 11.86
C ILE A 212 -4.75 5.63 11.05
N LYS A 213 -6.01 5.18 11.10
CA LYS A 213 -7.10 5.77 10.29
C LYS A 213 -7.30 7.25 10.60
N ASN A 214 -7.19 7.65 11.86
CA ASN A 214 -7.33 9.05 12.27
C ASN A 214 -6.15 9.90 11.79
N GLY A 215 -4.91 9.45 12.01
CA GLY A 215 -3.70 10.20 11.64
C GLY A 215 -3.51 10.35 10.14
N ILE A 216 -3.99 9.39 9.32
CA ILE A 216 -3.90 9.49 7.86
C ILE A 216 -5.03 10.31 7.23
N LYS A 217 -6.15 10.53 7.95
CA LYS A 217 -7.37 11.14 7.41
C LYS A 217 -7.14 12.49 6.70
N PRO A 218 -6.32 13.42 7.22
CA PRO A 218 -6.06 14.69 6.55
C PRO A 218 -5.34 14.57 5.19
N TYR A 219 -4.66 13.45 4.94
CA TYR A 219 -3.76 13.27 3.80
C TYR A 219 -4.35 12.39 2.68
N LEU A 220 -5.56 11.86 2.88
CA LEU A 220 -6.27 11.05 1.91
C LEU A 220 -6.66 11.89 0.68
N SER A 221 -6.20 11.47 -0.50
CA SER A 221 -6.68 12.01 -1.78
C SER A 221 -8.18 11.77 -1.94
N PRO A 222 -8.93 12.58 -2.73
CA PRO A 222 -10.32 12.28 -3.06
C PRO A 222 -10.50 10.84 -3.60
N PRO A 223 -11.68 10.22 -3.40
CA PRO A 223 -12.01 8.95 -4.06
C PRO A 223 -11.80 9.05 -5.57
N MET A 224 -11.31 7.97 -6.17
CA MET A 224 -11.30 7.84 -7.62
C MET A 224 -12.74 7.65 -8.12
N ASP A 225 -13.05 8.30 -9.23
CA ASP A 225 -14.34 8.13 -9.91
C ASP A 225 -14.32 6.85 -10.76
N VAL A 226 -14.52 5.70 -10.10
CA VAL A 226 -14.52 4.36 -10.72
C VAL A 226 -15.69 4.17 -11.70
N ALA A 227 -16.60 5.14 -11.86
CA ALA A 227 -17.72 5.06 -12.80
C ALA A 227 -17.33 5.37 -14.27
N ALA A 228 -16.14 5.90 -14.54
CA ALA A 228 -15.76 6.34 -15.90
C ALA A 228 -15.04 5.27 -16.75
N GLU A 229 -14.40 4.27 -16.15
CA GLU A 229 -13.58 3.30 -16.89
C GLU A 229 -14.38 2.15 -17.54
N GLY A 230 -15.70 2.07 -17.28
CA GLY A 230 -16.58 1.01 -17.79
C GLY A 230 -17.45 1.38 -19.01
N ARG A 231 -17.37 2.61 -19.54
CA ARG A 231 -18.14 3.03 -20.72
C ARG A 231 -17.21 3.45 -21.84
N SER A 232 -16.67 2.46 -22.54
CA SER A 232 -16.32 2.61 -23.95
C SER A 232 -17.60 2.91 -24.72
N GLU A 233 -17.99 4.18 -24.80
CA GLU A 233 -18.91 4.63 -25.86
C GLU A 233 -18.17 4.49 -27.18
N VAL A 234 -18.44 3.37 -27.88
CA VAL A 234 -18.14 3.26 -29.30
C VAL A 234 -18.96 4.37 -29.99
N PRO A 235 -18.33 5.35 -30.66
CA PRO A 235 -19.09 6.37 -31.37
C PRO A 235 -19.90 5.69 -32.48
N LEU A 236 -21.23 5.78 -32.39
CA LEU A 236 -22.10 5.42 -33.50
C LEU A 236 -21.72 6.29 -34.72
N PRO A 237 -21.52 5.70 -35.92
CA PRO A 237 -21.23 6.49 -37.10
C PRO A 237 -22.41 7.43 -37.40
N PRO A 238 -22.15 8.66 -37.87
CA PRO A 238 -23.19 9.64 -38.14
C PRO A 238 -24.17 9.10 -39.19
N GLY A 239 -25.46 9.19 -38.85
CA GLY A 239 -26.57 8.66 -39.65
C GLY A 239 -26.58 9.19 -41.09
N GLY A 240 -26.62 8.25 -42.03
CA GLY A 240 -26.95 8.54 -43.42
C GLY A 240 -28.44 8.87 -43.53
N ARG A 241 -28.74 10.12 -43.90
CA ARG A 241 -30.06 10.50 -44.40
C ARG A 241 -30.25 9.92 -45.81
N GLY A 242 -31.10 8.92 -45.93
CA GLY A 242 -31.82 8.56 -47.14
C GLY A 242 -33.18 8.07 -46.65
N GLY A 243 -34.30 8.73 -46.91
CA GLY A 243 -34.77 9.11 -48.24
C GLY A 243 -36.14 8.44 -48.35
N ASP A 244 -37.16 9.16 -47.88
CA ASP A 244 -38.58 8.84 -47.98
C ASP A 244 -38.96 8.42 -49.41
N ARG A 245 -39.55 7.22 -49.54
CA ARG A 245 -40.48 6.88 -50.62
C ARG A 245 -41.61 6.02 -50.07
N SER A 246 -42.71 6.70 -49.84
CA SER A 246 -44.07 6.20 -49.91
C SER A 246 -44.42 5.67 -51.31
N GLN A 247 -45.56 4.95 -51.37
CA GLN A 247 -46.19 4.18 -52.46
C GLN A 247 -45.82 2.67 -52.37
N GLY A 248 -46.70 1.75 -51.98
CA GLY A 248 -48.16 1.74 -52.04
C GLY A 248 -48.59 1.09 -53.34
N GLU A 249 -48.67 -0.25 -53.39
CA GLU A 249 -49.43 -0.95 -54.42
C GLU A 249 -49.83 -2.36 -53.96
N ARG A 250 -51.07 -2.71 -54.32
CA ARG A 250 -51.92 -3.79 -53.84
C ARG A 250 -52.34 -4.58 -55.06
N TRP A 251 -51.93 -5.84 -55.18
CA TRP A 251 -52.49 -6.90 -56.06
C TRP A 251 -52.00 -8.23 -55.46
N GLY A 252 -52.72 -9.34 -55.35
CA GLY A 252 -54.03 -9.77 -55.81
C GLY A 252 -54.11 -11.27 -55.46
N GLU A 253 -55.31 -11.76 -55.16
CA GLU A 253 -55.63 -13.16 -54.86
C GLU A 253 -55.36 -14.09 -56.06
N GLY A 254 -55.14 -15.39 -55.80
CA GLY A 254 -55.19 -16.44 -56.82
C GLY A 254 -54.61 -17.79 -56.38
N GLU A 255 -55.50 -18.68 -55.93
CA GLU A 255 -55.60 -20.15 -56.21
C GLU A 255 -54.34 -21.02 -56.00
N ASP A 256 -54.34 -21.92 -55.00
CA ASP A 256 -54.93 -23.27 -55.03
C ASP A 256 -54.52 -24.13 -56.23
N THR A 257 -53.57 -25.05 -56.01
CA THR A 257 -53.62 -26.42 -56.55
C THR A 257 -52.81 -27.34 -55.62
N GLY A 258 -53.47 -28.38 -55.12
CA GLY A 258 -52.86 -29.47 -54.38
C GLY A 258 -52.23 -30.54 -55.27
N ASN A 259 -52.02 -31.70 -54.62
CA ASN A 259 -51.49 -32.99 -55.09
C ASN A 259 -49.95 -33.07 -55.11
N ALA A 260 -49.28 -34.07 -54.51
CA ALA A 260 -49.68 -35.33 -53.89
C ALA A 260 -48.58 -35.76 -52.88
#